data_AF-A0A916RAD6-F1
#
_entry.id   AF-A0A916RAD6-F1
#
_cell.length_a   1.000
_cell.length_b   1.000
_cell.length_c   1.000
_cell.angle_alpha   90.00
_cell.angle_beta   90.00
_cell.angle_gamma   90.00
#
_symmetry.space_group_name_H-M   'P 1'
#
loop_
_entity.id
_entity.type
_entity.pdbx_description
1 polymer ?
#
loop_
_entity_poly.entity_id
_entity_poly.type
_entity_poly.pdbx_seq_one_letter_code
_entity_poly.pdbx_strand_id
1 'polypeptide(L)'
;MTPAAGQGANTTFEDAYELTECLSNFPDIETALANYDNRRIQRTAMIKTRSAEGEKGYYRPTQQTNQQPQNNLNDFRHWVYSYDPNSESRLKPWQETFNN
;
A
#
# COMPACT_ATOMS: atom_id res chain seq x y z
N MET A 1 0.23 -2.53 11.80
CA MET A 1 -0.10 -1.21 11.21
C MET A 1 -1.05 -0.48 12.15
N THR A 2 -1.05 0.85 12.16
CA THR A 2 -1.96 1.62 13.03
C THR A 2 -3.38 1.57 12.43
N PRO A 3 -4.46 1.59 13.24
CA PRO A 3 -5.83 1.44 12.73
C PRO A 3 -6.31 2.67 11.93
N ALA A 4 -5.59 3.80 12.01
CA ALA A 4 -5.97 5.09 11.46
C ALA A 4 -6.34 5.09 9.95
N ALA A 5 -5.74 4.20 9.15
CA ALA A 5 -6.02 4.09 7.72
C ALA A 5 -7.06 3.01 7.35
N GLY A 6 -7.49 2.17 8.32
CA GLY A 6 -8.40 1.05 8.06
C GLY A 6 -7.82 -0.06 7.17
N GLN A 7 -6.53 -0.02 6.82
CA GLN A 7 -5.95 -0.93 5.82
C GLN A 7 -5.41 -2.25 6.39
N GLY A 8 -5.45 -2.47 7.71
CA GLY A 8 -4.87 -3.66 8.34
C GLY A 8 -5.35 -4.96 7.70
N ALA A 9 -6.67 -5.15 7.65
CA ALA A 9 -7.28 -6.33 7.07
C ALA A 9 -7.11 -6.40 5.54
N ASN A 10 -7.27 -5.27 4.84
CA ASN A 10 -7.12 -5.23 3.38
C ASN A 10 -5.71 -5.67 2.96
N THR A 11 -4.67 -5.14 3.61
CA THR A 11 -3.28 -5.53 3.33
C THR A 11 -3.05 -7.02 3.59
N THR A 12 -3.68 -7.61 4.61
CA THR A 12 -3.62 -9.07 4.84
C THR A 12 -4.27 -9.88 3.72
N PHE A 13 -5.40 -9.44 3.17
CA PHE A 13 -6.02 -10.12 2.03
C PHE A 13 -5.17 -10.02 0.76
N GLU A 14 -4.58 -8.86 0.51
CA GLU A 14 -3.65 -8.71 -0.60
C GLU A 14 -2.38 -9.58 -0.41
N ASP A 15 -1.85 -9.70 0.82
CA ASP A 15 -0.72 -10.59 1.14
C ASP A 15 -1.09 -12.06 0.87
N ALA A 16 -2.28 -12.49 1.30
CA ALA A 16 -2.75 -13.85 1.07
C ALA A 16 -2.88 -14.17 -0.42
N TYR A 17 -3.38 -13.22 -1.22
CA TYR A 17 -3.45 -13.35 -2.67
C TYR A 17 -2.06 -13.49 -3.30
N GLU A 18 -1.17 -12.53 -3.06
CA GLU A 18 0.17 -12.51 -3.70
C GLU A 18 1.02 -13.71 -3.26
N LEU A 19 0.90 -14.15 -2.00
CA LEU A 19 1.57 -15.36 -1.54
C LEU A 19 1.04 -16.60 -2.26
N THR A 20 -0.28 -16.73 -2.42
CA THR A 20 -0.90 -17.84 -3.16
C THR A 20 -0.45 -17.86 -4.62
N GLU A 21 -0.42 -16.69 -5.27
CA GLU A 21 0.06 -16.55 -6.64
C GLU A 21 1.53 -16.94 -6.77
N CYS A 22 2.38 -16.49 -5.86
CA CYS A 22 3.81 -16.84 -5.89
C CYS A 22 4.01 -18.35 -5.65
N LEU A 23 3.33 -18.93 -4.67
CA LEU A 23 3.44 -20.37 -4.38
C LEU A 23 2.92 -21.24 -5.54
N SER A 24 1.97 -20.73 -6.33
CA SER A 24 1.38 -21.49 -7.46
C SER A 24 2.20 -21.40 -8.75
N ASN A 25 3.02 -20.35 -8.91
CA ASN A 25 3.65 -20.03 -10.20
C ASN A 25 5.19 -20.09 -10.21
N PHE A 26 5.85 -20.23 -9.06
CA PHE A 26 7.31 -20.38 -8.97
C PHE A 26 7.72 -21.82 -8.65
N PRO A 27 8.90 -22.27 -9.14
CA PRO A 27 9.28 -23.69 -9.12
C PRO A 27 9.66 -24.23 -7.74
N ASP A 28 10.01 -23.35 -6.81
CA ASP A 28 10.45 -23.70 -5.47
C ASP A 28 10.04 -22.61 -4.45
N ILE A 29 10.06 -22.99 -3.17
CA ILE A 29 9.61 -22.14 -2.08
C ILE A 29 10.48 -20.90 -1.89
N GLU A 30 11.79 -20.98 -2.14
CA GLU A 30 12.72 -19.87 -1.94
C GLU A 30 12.45 -18.79 -2.99
N THR A 31 12.33 -19.20 -4.26
CA THR A 31 11.98 -18.31 -5.37
C THR A 31 10.59 -17.71 -5.20
N ALA A 32 9.60 -18.50 -4.74
CA ALA A 32 8.25 -18.01 -4.48
C ALA A 32 8.23 -16.91 -3.41
N LEU A 33 8.88 -17.16 -2.26
CA LEU A 33 8.93 -16.20 -1.15
C LEU A 33 9.72 -14.94 -1.53
N ALA A 34 10.83 -15.07 -2.26
CA ALA A 34 11.58 -13.91 -2.74
C ALA A 34 10.75 -13.02 -3.66
N ASN A 35 9.94 -13.62 -4.55
CA ASN A 35 9.03 -12.86 -5.40
C ASN A 35 7.90 -12.21 -4.61
N TYR A 36 7.31 -12.91 -3.64
CA TYR A 36 6.32 -12.35 -2.74
C TYR A 36 6.87 -11.11 -2.01
N ASP A 37 8.06 -11.22 -1.41
CA ASP A 37 8.71 -10.12 -0.70
C ASP A 37 8.95 -8.91 -1.62
N ASN A 38 9.47 -9.15 -2.84
CA ASN A 38 9.69 -8.10 -3.83
C ASN A 38 8.39 -7.36 -4.20
N ARG A 39 7.26 -8.07 -4.28
CA ARG A 39 5.96 -7.46 -4.61
C ARG A 39 5.32 -6.72 -3.44
N ARG A 40 5.56 -7.16 -2.21
CA ARG A 40 4.79 -6.72 -1.02
C ARG A 40 5.51 -5.75 -0.11
N ILE A 41 6.82 -5.88 0.08
CA ILE A 41 7.56 -5.09 1.07
C ILE A 41 7.39 -3.58 0.82
N GLN A 42 7.58 -3.13 -0.43
CA GLN A 42 7.46 -1.71 -0.77
C GLN A 42 6.03 -1.21 -0.55
N ARG A 43 5.03 -1.96 -1.01
CA ARG A 43 3.60 -1.61 -0.88
C ARG A 43 3.21 -1.48 0.59
N THR A 44 3.48 -2.49 1.40
CA THR A 44 3.12 -2.52 2.83
C THR A 44 3.87 -1.45 3.63
N ALA A 45 5.13 -1.16 3.29
CA ALA A 45 5.89 -0.07 3.92
C ALA A 45 5.26 1.30 3.68
N MET A 46 4.79 1.59 2.45
CA MET A 46 4.11 2.84 2.14
C MET A 46 2.79 2.98 2.92
N ILE A 47 1.97 1.93 2.96
CA ILE A 47 0.69 1.95 3.70
C ILE A 47 0.93 2.12 5.21
N LYS A 48 1.93 1.43 5.76
CA LYS A 48 2.32 1.55 7.17
C LYS A 48 2.75 2.99 7.52
N THR A 49 3.62 3.59 6.71
CA THR A 49 4.10 4.96 6.93
C THR A 49 2.95 5.96 6.92
N ARG A 50 2.05 5.87 5.93
CA ARG A 50 0.88 6.77 5.86
C ARG A 50 -0.11 6.56 6.99
N SER A 51 -0.32 5.31 7.42
CA SER A 51 -1.17 5.02 8.58
C SER A 51 -0.62 5.69 9.85
N ALA A 52 0.70 5.64 10.05
CA ALA A 52 1.35 6.30 11.18
C ALA A 52 1.27 7.84 11.09
N GLU A 53 1.38 8.41 9.89
CA GLU A 53 1.18 9.85 9.67
C GLU A 53 -0.26 10.28 9.99
N GLY A 54 -1.26 9.51 9.53
CA GLY A 54 -2.67 9.76 9.82
C GLY A 54 -2.97 9.69 11.32
N GLU A 55 -2.36 8.74 12.04
CA GLU A 55 -2.49 8.63 13.49
C GLU A 55 -1.96 9.89 14.21
N LYS A 56 -0.78 10.40 13.82
CA LYS A 56 -0.22 11.65 14.36
C LYS A 56 -1.11 12.86 14.11
N GLY A 57 -1.87 12.85 13.01
CA GLY A 57 -2.82 13.90 12.65
C GLY A 57 -3.97 14.05 13.65
N TYR A 58 -4.48 12.94 14.22
CA TYR A 58 -5.58 12.98 15.18
C TYR A 58 -5.25 13.75 16.47
N TYR A 59 -3.98 13.79 16.85
CA TYR A 59 -3.51 14.43 18.09
C TYR A 59 -2.89 15.81 17.86
N ARG A 60 -2.90 16.33 16.62
CA ARG A 60 -2.30 17.63 16.30
C ARG A 60 -3.30 18.76 16.57
N PRO A 61 -2.92 19.82 17.31
CA PRO A 61 -3.75 21.01 17.44
C PRO A 61 -4.05 21.61 16.06
N THR A 62 -5.31 21.98 15.81
CA THR A 62 -5.75 22.54 14.53
C THR A 62 -5.00 23.83 14.21
N GLN A 63 -4.07 23.77 13.26
CA GLN A 63 -3.54 24.93 12.56
C GLN A 63 -4.06 24.93 11.13
N GLN A 64 -4.61 26.06 10.68
CA GLN A 64 -5.04 26.25 9.30
C GLN A 64 -3.86 25.95 8.36
N THR A 65 -4.03 24.97 7.48
CA THR A 65 -2.99 24.57 6.52
C THR A 65 -3.54 24.55 5.10
N ASN A 66 -2.69 25.05 4.19
CA ASN A 66 -2.89 25.21 2.74
C ASN A 66 -3.41 23.94 2.04
N GLN A 67 -3.98 24.09 0.84
CA GLN A 67 -4.69 23.05 0.07
C GLN A 67 -3.82 21.89 -0.50
N GLN A 68 -2.48 22.01 -0.55
CA GLN A 68 -1.59 20.97 -1.10
C GLN A 68 -1.62 19.58 -0.42
N PRO A 69 -1.79 19.43 0.91
CA PRO A 69 -1.85 18.12 1.58
C PRO A 69 -3.05 17.26 1.16
N GLN A 70 -4.13 17.87 0.66
CA GLN A 70 -5.36 17.16 0.31
C GLN A 70 -5.24 16.34 -0.98
N ASN A 71 -4.61 16.89 -2.03
CA ASN A 71 -4.45 16.17 -3.30
C ASN A 71 -3.60 14.91 -3.13
N ASN A 72 -2.48 15.04 -2.44
CA ASN A 72 -1.57 13.94 -2.13
C ASN A 72 -2.23 12.80 -1.33
N LEU A 73 -3.13 13.15 -0.40
CA LEU A 73 -3.91 12.16 0.36
C LEU A 73 -4.94 11.43 -0.51
N ASN A 74 -5.60 12.16 -1.42
CA ASN A 74 -6.59 11.58 -2.33
C ASN A 74 -5.92 10.64 -3.33
N ASP A 75 -4.78 11.02 -3.91
CA ASP A 75 -4.00 10.17 -4.82
C ASP A 75 -3.55 8.89 -4.11
N PHE A 76 -3.03 9.01 -2.89
CA PHE A 76 -2.66 7.85 -2.09
C PHE A 76 -3.86 6.94 -1.78
N ARG A 77 -4.99 7.49 -1.36
CA ARG A 77 -6.21 6.72 -1.10
C ARG A 77 -6.70 6.02 -2.36
N HIS A 78 -6.71 6.71 -3.49
CA HIS A 78 -7.09 6.13 -4.76
C HIS A 78 -6.15 4.99 -5.13
N TRP A 79 -4.82 5.14 -5.01
CA TRP A 79 -3.88 4.06 -5.25
C TRP A 79 -4.05 2.85 -4.31
N VAL A 80 -4.36 3.08 -3.03
CA VAL A 80 -4.63 1.99 -2.07
C VAL A 80 -5.87 1.20 -2.49
N TYR A 81 -6.98 1.90 -2.76
CA TYR A 81 -8.28 1.26 -3.04
C TYR A 81 -8.43 0.77 -4.48
N SER A 82 -7.64 1.28 -5.41
CA SER A 82 -7.59 0.81 -6.81
C SER A 82 -6.58 -0.33 -7.01
N TYR A 83 -6.25 -1.08 -5.94
CA TYR A 83 -5.43 -2.28 -6.08
C TYR A 83 -6.14 -3.30 -6.97
N ASP A 84 -5.49 -3.65 -8.07
CA ASP A 84 -5.91 -4.71 -8.96
C ASP A 84 -4.83 -5.80 -8.99
N PRO A 85 -5.11 -6.99 -8.44
CA PRO A 85 -4.16 -8.11 -8.43
C PRO A 85 -3.74 -8.60 -9.83
N ASN A 86 -4.47 -8.23 -10.88
CA ASN A 86 -4.17 -8.63 -12.26
C ASN A 86 -3.43 -7.55 -13.06
N SER A 87 -3.26 -6.35 -12.49
CA SER A 87 -2.58 -5.23 -13.16
C SER A 87 -1.13 -5.12 -12.74
N GLU A 88 -0.23 -4.79 -13.67
CA GLU A 88 1.17 -4.44 -13.38
C GLU A 88 1.31 -3.19 -12.51
N SER A 89 0.28 -2.34 -12.45
CA SER A 89 0.27 -1.17 -11.57
C SER A 89 0.39 -1.52 -10.09
N ARG A 90 0.01 -2.75 -9.70
CA ARG A 90 0.11 -3.21 -8.30
C ARG A 90 1.53 -3.27 -7.77
N LEU A 91 2.51 -3.36 -8.67
CA LEU A 91 3.94 -3.40 -8.37
C LEU A 91 4.58 -2.01 -8.31
N LYS A 92 3.83 -0.96 -8.67
CA LYS A 92 4.35 0.41 -8.75
C LYS A 92 4.02 1.20 -7.50
N PRO A 93 4.92 2.11 -7.08
CA PRO A 93 4.59 3.08 -6.05
C PRO A 93 3.52 4.07 -6.54
N TRP A 94 2.72 4.60 -5.60
CA TRP A 94 1.63 5.53 -5.92
C TRP A 94 2.09 6.80 -6.65
N GLN A 95 3.33 7.24 -6.40
CA GLN A 95 3.96 8.39 -7.07
C GLN A 95 4.21 8.17 -8.57
N GLU A 96 4.36 6.92 -9.00
CA GLU A 96 4.58 6.53 -10.39
C GLU A 96 3.30 6.04 -11.07
N THR A 97 2.21 5.86 -10.31
CA THR A 97 0.96 5.30 -10.83
C THR A 97 0.13 6.34 -11.59
N PHE A 98 0.32 7.63 -11.33
CA PHE A 98 -0.50 8.71 -11.89
C PHE A 98 0.25 9.64 -12.87
N ASN A 99 1.53 9.37 -13.14
CA ASN A 99 2.30 10.09 -14.16
C ASN A 99 2.15 9.38 -15.51
N ASN A 100 1.09 9.71 -16.25
CA ASN A 100 0.91 9.38 -17.67
C ASN A 100 0.65 10.66 -18.47
#